data_AF-A0A0U5GWA3-F1
#
_entry.id   AF-A0A0U5GWA3-F1
#
_cell.length_a   1.000
_cell.length_b   1.000
_cell.length_c   1.000
_cell.angle_alpha   90.00
_cell.angle_beta   90.00
_cell.angle_gamma   90.00
#
_symmetry.space_group_name_H-M   'P 1'
#
loop_
_entity.id
_entity.type
_entity.pdbx_description
1 polymer ?
#
loop_
_entity_poly.entity_id
_entity_poly.type
_entity_poly.pdbx_seq_one_letter_code
_entity_poly.pdbx_strand_id
1 'polypeptide(L)'
;MAPQKSVAEVPRSILPRLTWNGSSTRTSLTASHSPPLPVGRKQKQRTQGWTALTWQTQAPLSAHHPAAFYTTSRESATSTSIVRRFPRSALITTKTQLTQPAGNPVRHNGVYVATFNPARRAFHATASRERDHHFDTLKFVQRLKAEGFSEEQAVAMMRVLNDVIQESIQNLTRTMVLREDTERSAYTQKVDFAKLRSELLNADSTEAQLTRSSHEKIAADLAKLNSRLRDEIGRTQASVRLDLNLEKGRIREEANSQEMRIKETETRIEQEVAGLRERVEAVKFSTLQWLMGVCTGTAALILGAWRLLM
;
A
#
# COMPACT_ATOMS: atom_id res chain seq x y z
N MET A 1 -63.25 -9.57 32.98
CA MET A 1 -62.34 -9.46 31.82
C MET A 1 -61.82 -8.03 31.77
N ALA A 2 -60.53 -7.84 32.06
CA ALA A 2 -59.85 -6.55 32.01
C ALA A 2 -58.46 -6.79 31.38
N PRO A 3 -58.02 -5.99 30.39
CA PRO A 3 -56.84 -6.30 29.59
C PRO A 3 -55.54 -5.85 30.26
N GLN A 4 -54.51 -6.69 30.17
CA GLN A 4 -53.13 -6.39 30.55
C GLN A 4 -52.56 -5.26 29.69
N LYS A 5 -51.95 -4.26 30.33
CA LYS A 5 -51.12 -3.23 29.67
C LYS A 5 -49.68 -3.76 29.55
N SER A 6 -49.16 -3.81 28.34
CA SER A 6 -47.74 -4.09 28.04
C SER A 6 -46.88 -2.87 28.38
N VAL A 7 -45.92 -3.04 29.28
CA VAL A 7 -44.86 -2.06 29.54
C VAL A 7 -43.70 -2.39 28.59
N ALA A 8 -43.46 -1.52 27.62
CA ALA A 8 -42.29 -1.60 26.75
C ALA A 8 -41.09 -0.97 27.49
N GLU A 9 -40.09 -1.78 27.79
CA GLU A 9 -38.86 -1.36 28.47
C GLU A 9 -37.78 -1.06 27.42
N VAL A 10 -37.30 0.19 27.38
CA VAL A 10 -36.26 0.67 26.47
C VAL A 10 -34.89 0.53 27.15
N PRO A 11 -33.91 -0.20 26.57
CA PRO A 11 -32.57 -0.27 27.16
C PRO A 11 -31.74 0.99 26.83
N ARG A 12 -31.21 1.61 27.89
CA ARG A 12 -30.32 2.77 27.89
C ARG A 12 -28.84 2.34 27.78
N SER A 13 -28.03 3.15 27.07
CA SER A 13 -26.55 3.33 27.14
C SER A 13 -25.66 2.10 26.86
N ILE A 14 -24.88 2.02 25.77
CA ILE A 14 -23.62 2.74 25.43
C ILE A 14 -22.62 2.85 26.59
N LEU A 15 -21.53 2.07 26.53
CA LEU A 15 -20.11 2.46 26.68
C LEU A 15 -19.19 1.21 26.64
N PRO A 16 -18.14 1.15 25.80
CA PRO A 16 -17.13 0.08 25.88
C PRO A 16 -15.99 0.45 26.85
N ARG A 17 -15.65 -0.50 27.72
CA ARG A 17 -14.49 -0.48 28.64
C ARG A 17 -13.17 -0.42 27.85
N LEU A 18 -12.36 0.62 28.06
CA LEU A 18 -10.92 0.58 27.82
C LEU A 18 -10.21 -0.11 28.99
N THR A 19 -9.45 -1.16 28.71
CA THR A 19 -8.47 -1.73 29.65
C THR A 19 -7.06 -1.34 29.23
N TRP A 20 -6.42 -0.49 30.01
CA TRP A 20 -5.00 -0.17 29.91
C TRP A 20 -4.19 -1.33 30.50
N ASN A 21 -3.27 -1.93 29.72
CA ASN A 21 -2.26 -2.83 30.28
C ASN A 21 -0.88 -2.20 30.06
N GLY A 22 -0.38 -1.55 31.10
CA GLY A 22 0.99 -1.08 31.21
C GLY A 22 1.64 -1.77 32.39
N SER A 23 2.63 -2.62 32.15
CA SER A 23 3.56 -3.06 33.17
C SER A 23 4.97 -3.02 32.61
N SER A 24 5.71 -1.98 33.03
CA SER A 24 7.15 -1.89 32.93
C SER A 24 7.74 -2.45 34.22
N THR A 25 8.54 -3.51 34.16
CA THR A 25 9.38 -3.92 35.29
C THR A 25 10.75 -3.26 35.20
N ARG A 26 10.98 -2.38 36.17
CA ARG A 26 12.22 -1.70 36.52
C ARG A 26 13.23 -2.69 37.14
N THR A 27 14.44 -2.64 36.60
CA THR A 27 15.77 -2.67 37.24
C THR A 27 15.88 -3.11 38.70
N SER A 28 16.73 -4.11 38.97
CA SER A 28 17.48 -4.23 40.22
C SER A 28 18.97 -4.42 39.92
N LEU A 29 19.77 -3.51 40.48
CA LEU A 29 21.22 -3.53 40.51
C LEU A 29 21.69 -4.47 41.63
N THR A 30 22.68 -5.33 41.36
CA THR A 30 23.60 -5.81 42.39
C THR A 30 25.02 -5.79 41.84
N ALA A 31 25.91 -5.21 42.63
CA ALA A 31 27.33 -5.08 42.38
C ALA A 31 28.08 -6.28 42.97
N SER A 32 29.20 -6.71 42.35
CA SER A 32 30.46 -6.99 43.07
C SER A 32 31.55 -7.59 42.16
N HIS A 33 32.75 -7.04 42.35
CA HIS A 33 34.09 -7.67 42.30
C HIS A 33 34.71 -8.22 41.00
N SER A 34 35.70 -7.47 40.50
CA SER A 34 36.98 -7.90 39.91
C SER A 34 37.89 -8.55 41.00
N PRO A 35 38.97 -9.35 40.70
CA PRO A 35 40.06 -9.15 39.70
C PRO A 35 40.67 -10.50 39.14
N PRO A 36 41.96 -10.61 38.73
CA PRO A 36 42.75 -9.90 37.71
C PRO A 36 43.26 -10.83 36.56
N LEU A 37 43.90 -10.19 35.57
CA LEU A 37 44.65 -10.74 34.42
C LEU A 37 45.68 -11.84 34.76
N PRO A 38 46.07 -12.65 33.75
CA PRO A 38 47.50 -12.73 33.46
C PRO A 38 47.86 -12.59 31.97
N VAL A 39 49.12 -12.20 31.81
CA VAL A 39 49.87 -11.84 30.61
C VAL A 39 50.26 -13.07 29.77
N GLY A 40 50.08 -12.95 28.45
CA GLY A 40 51.09 -13.33 27.46
C GLY A 40 51.20 -14.79 27.00
N ARG A 41 50.84 -15.03 25.73
CA ARG A 41 51.73 -15.70 24.77
C ARG A 41 51.24 -15.51 23.33
N LYS A 42 52.16 -14.99 22.50
CA LYS A 42 52.03 -14.94 21.04
C LYS A 42 52.06 -16.37 20.50
N GLN A 43 51.11 -16.73 19.64
CA GLN A 43 51.36 -17.76 18.63
C GLN A 43 50.73 -17.38 17.29
N LYS A 44 51.64 -17.12 16.36
CA LYS A 44 51.44 -16.81 14.96
C LYS A 44 51.28 -18.15 14.25
N GLN A 45 50.09 -18.47 13.73
CA GLN A 45 49.96 -19.50 12.70
C GLN A 45 49.18 -18.95 11.50
N ARG A 46 49.92 -18.92 10.40
CA ARG A 46 49.55 -18.56 9.05
C ARG A 46 49.50 -19.87 8.28
N THR A 47 48.34 -20.21 7.74
CA THR A 47 48.13 -21.16 6.63
C THR A 47 46.88 -20.63 5.91
N GLN A 48 47.00 -19.94 4.76
CA GLN A 48 46.91 -20.53 3.42
C GLN A 48 45.81 -21.61 3.38
N GLY A 49 44.68 -21.49 2.71
CA GLY A 49 44.24 -20.60 1.64
C GLY A 49 43.49 -21.49 0.64
N TRP A 50 42.19 -21.27 0.43
CA TRP A 50 41.46 -21.69 -0.76
C TRP A 50 40.44 -20.60 -1.12
N THR A 51 40.52 -20.20 -2.38
CA THR A 51 39.72 -19.25 -3.18
C THR A 51 38.23 -19.63 -3.23
N ALA A 52 37.30 -18.71 -2.97
CA ALA A 52 36.66 -17.74 -3.87
C ALA A 52 35.41 -18.27 -4.60
N LEU A 53 34.24 -17.72 -4.27
CA LEU A 53 33.19 -17.39 -5.24
C LEU A 53 32.21 -16.39 -4.60
N THR A 54 32.54 -15.11 -4.70
CA THR A 54 31.67 -13.97 -4.40
C THR A 54 31.12 -13.42 -5.72
N TRP A 55 29.81 -13.41 -5.90
CA TRP A 55 29.17 -12.77 -7.04
C TRP A 55 28.84 -11.31 -6.69
N GLN A 56 29.60 -10.37 -7.28
CA GLN A 56 29.37 -8.93 -7.36
C GLN A 56 30.24 -8.43 -8.54
N THR A 57 29.87 -7.57 -9.47
CA THR A 57 28.65 -6.85 -9.87
C THR A 57 29.04 -6.20 -11.19
N GLN A 58 28.20 -6.15 -12.23
CA GLN A 58 28.32 -5.08 -13.24
C GLN A 58 26.93 -4.64 -13.72
N ALA A 59 26.61 -3.40 -13.39
CA ALA A 59 25.56 -2.60 -14.01
C ALA A 59 26.09 -1.90 -15.27
N PRO A 60 25.23 -1.55 -16.22
CA PRO A 60 25.42 -0.35 -17.00
C PRO A 60 24.31 0.68 -16.75
N LEU A 61 24.74 1.93 -16.70
CA LEU A 61 23.95 3.15 -16.63
C LEU A 61 23.10 3.31 -17.90
N SER A 62 21.81 3.60 -17.76
CA SER A 62 21.12 4.53 -18.67
C SER A 62 19.84 5.05 -18.01
N ALA A 63 19.77 6.37 -17.90
CA ALA A 63 18.69 7.10 -17.27
C ALA A 63 17.54 7.35 -18.26
N HIS A 64 16.33 6.89 -17.93
CA HIS A 64 15.11 7.33 -18.60
C HIS A 64 14.07 7.76 -17.56
N HIS A 65 13.76 9.06 -17.57
CA HIS A 65 12.65 9.67 -16.87
C HIS A 65 11.31 9.31 -17.55
N PRO A 66 10.21 9.15 -16.80
CA PRO A 66 8.88 9.08 -17.40
C PRO A 66 8.36 10.53 -17.60
N ALA A 67 8.18 10.93 -18.86
CA ALA A 67 7.49 12.16 -19.21
C ALA A 67 5.97 11.90 -19.22
N ALA A 68 5.23 12.82 -18.58
CA ALA A 68 3.79 12.82 -18.52
C ALA A 68 3.15 12.93 -19.91
N PHE A 69 2.16 12.10 -20.17
CA PHE A 69 1.29 12.19 -21.34
C PHE A 69 0.40 13.42 -21.22
N TYR A 70 0.59 14.39 -22.11
CA TYR A 70 -0.43 15.40 -22.42
C TYR A 70 -0.82 15.24 -23.89
N THR A 71 -2.09 14.93 -24.11
CA THR A 71 -2.75 14.87 -25.41
C THR A 71 -2.96 16.28 -25.93
N THR A 72 -2.32 16.64 -27.04
CA THR A 72 -2.65 17.87 -27.79
C THR A 72 -3.57 17.52 -28.95
N SER A 73 -4.87 17.81 -28.77
CA SER A 73 -5.86 17.85 -29.86
C SER A 73 -5.65 19.12 -30.67
N ARG A 74 -5.48 18.96 -31.98
CA ARG A 74 -5.43 20.03 -32.97
C ARG A 74 -6.82 20.19 -33.57
N GLU A 75 -7.50 21.28 -33.27
CA GLU A 75 -8.65 21.74 -34.06
C GLU A 75 -8.52 23.24 -34.36
N SER A 76 -8.66 23.55 -35.64
CA SER A 76 -8.75 24.88 -36.21
C SER A 76 -10.20 25.35 -36.12
N ALA A 77 -10.45 26.52 -35.52
CA ALA A 77 -11.69 27.25 -35.75
C ALA A 77 -11.49 28.75 -35.56
N THR A 78 -12.21 29.48 -36.40
CA THR A 78 -12.15 30.89 -36.75
C THR A 78 -12.78 31.84 -35.74
N SER A 79 -12.33 33.11 -35.80
CA SER A 79 -13.11 34.35 -35.65
C SER A 79 -13.24 35.03 -34.26
N THR A 80 -12.74 36.28 -34.26
CA THR A 80 -13.25 37.52 -33.63
C THR A 80 -13.51 37.58 -32.11
N SER A 81 -12.75 38.42 -31.40
CA SER A 81 -13.22 39.75 -30.95
C SER A 81 -12.30 40.44 -29.91
N ILE A 82 -11.96 41.69 -30.22
CA ILE A 82 -11.96 42.89 -29.35
C ILE A 82 -11.29 42.77 -27.96
N VAL A 83 -10.03 43.18 -27.87
CA VAL A 83 -9.39 43.57 -26.60
C VAL A 83 -9.53 45.09 -26.44
N ARG A 84 -10.41 45.53 -25.55
CA ARG A 84 -10.43 46.92 -25.04
C ARG A 84 -9.28 47.10 -24.05
N ARG A 85 -8.33 47.93 -24.45
CA ARG A 85 -7.26 48.53 -23.66
C ARG A 85 -7.87 49.54 -22.66
N PHE A 86 -7.78 49.28 -21.36
CA PHE A 86 -8.07 50.28 -20.32
C PHE A 86 -6.76 50.97 -19.88
N PRO A 87 -6.75 52.30 -19.70
CA PRO A 87 -5.57 53.04 -19.28
C PRO A 87 -5.36 52.97 -17.76
N ARG A 88 -4.09 53.03 -17.39
CA ARG A 88 -3.56 52.98 -16.03
C ARG A 88 -3.51 54.41 -15.47
N SER A 89 -4.31 54.71 -14.45
CA SER A 89 -4.27 55.91 -13.58
C SER A 89 -5.25 55.62 -12.43
N ALA A 90 -5.02 55.84 -11.13
CA ALA A 90 -4.09 56.71 -10.43
C ALA A 90 -3.74 56.11 -9.05
N LEU A 91 -2.58 56.53 -8.56
CA LEU A 91 -2.04 56.26 -7.22
C LEU A 91 -2.98 56.83 -6.15
N ILE A 92 -3.63 55.97 -5.36
CA ILE A 92 -4.25 56.38 -4.09
C ILE A 92 -3.17 56.26 -3.02
N THR A 93 -2.66 57.41 -2.59
CA THR A 93 -1.84 57.55 -1.38
C THR A 93 -2.71 57.19 -0.17
N THR A 94 -2.63 55.94 0.28
CA THR A 94 -3.06 55.56 1.63
C THR A 94 -1.95 55.88 2.60
N LYS A 95 -2.26 56.80 3.51
CA LYS A 95 -1.41 57.23 4.62
C LYS A 95 -0.96 56.00 5.40
N THR A 96 0.36 55.84 5.48
CA THR A 96 1.09 54.82 6.24
C THR A 96 0.55 54.75 7.66
N GLN A 97 -0.23 53.70 7.96
CA GLN A 97 -0.52 53.34 9.34
C GLN A 97 0.61 52.41 9.79
N LEU A 98 1.38 52.94 10.74
CA LEU A 98 2.56 52.33 11.34
C LEU A 98 2.29 50.87 11.74
N THR A 99 3.12 49.98 11.22
CA THR A 99 3.24 48.58 11.61
C THR A 99 3.52 48.51 13.12
N GLN A 100 2.51 48.19 13.93
CA GLN A 100 2.77 47.68 15.28
C GLN A 100 3.23 46.23 15.17
N PRO A 101 4.32 45.83 15.84
CA PRO A 101 4.71 44.42 15.87
C PRO A 101 3.61 43.64 16.58
N ALA A 102 3.05 42.63 15.90
CA ALA A 102 2.17 41.67 16.53
C ALA A 102 2.92 41.04 17.71
N GLY A 103 2.50 41.38 18.92
CA GLY A 103 3.08 40.85 20.15
C GLY A 103 3.04 39.32 20.11
N ASN A 104 4.20 38.71 20.40
CA ASN A 104 4.32 37.27 20.55
C ASN A 104 3.23 36.75 21.50
N PRO A 105 2.53 35.64 21.17
CA PRO A 105 1.55 35.07 22.08
C PRO A 105 2.26 34.62 23.37
N VAL A 106 1.89 35.24 24.49
CA VAL A 106 2.40 34.91 25.82
C VAL A 106 1.94 33.49 26.18
N ARG A 107 2.92 32.59 26.32
CA ARG A 107 2.70 31.23 26.81
C ARG A 107 2.50 31.26 28.33
N HIS A 108 1.35 30.78 28.80
CA HIS A 108 1.21 30.30 30.17
C HIS A 108 0.63 28.89 30.13
N ASN A 109 1.41 27.90 30.58
CA ASN A 109 0.98 26.53 30.86
C ASN A 109 0.10 25.83 29.79
N GLY A 110 0.55 25.81 28.53
CA GLY A 110 0.11 24.81 27.55
C GLY A 110 -1.31 24.93 26.97
N VAL A 111 -2.05 26.03 27.23
CA VAL A 111 -3.38 26.23 26.65
C VAL A 111 -3.40 27.50 25.78
N TYR A 112 -3.79 27.35 24.51
CA TYR A 112 -4.00 28.49 23.61
C TYR A 112 -5.26 29.24 24.04
N VAL A 113 -5.09 30.41 24.69
CA VAL A 113 -6.19 31.34 24.92
C VAL A 113 -6.31 32.23 23.69
N ALA A 114 -7.25 31.91 22.80
CA ALA A 114 -7.65 32.82 21.74
C ALA A 114 -8.31 34.04 22.40
N THR A 115 -7.64 35.20 22.35
CA THR A 115 -8.25 36.47 22.76
C THR A 115 -9.42 36.75 21.82
N PHE A 116 -10.64 36.53 22.30
CA PHE A 116 -11.86 36.82 21.57
C PHE A 116 -11.96 38.34 21.38
N ASN A 117 -11.69 38.81 20.17
CA ASN A 117 -11.94 40.19 19.79
C ASN A 117 -13.43 40.30 19.42
N PRO A 118 -14.28 40.94 20.24
CA PRO A 118 -15.70 41.03 19.93
C PRO A 118 -15.84 41.85 18.65
N ALA A 119 -16.33 41.22 17.59
CA ALA A 119 -16.65 41.88 16.33
C ALA A 119 -17.66 42.99 16.64
N ARG A 120 -17.19 44.25 16.61
CA ARG A 120 -18.05 45.43 16.65
C ARG A 120 -18.96 45.37 15.44
N ARG A 121 -20.17 44.87 15.65
CA ARG A 121 -21.23 44.80 14.65
C ARG A 121 -21.63 46.22 14.28
N ALA A 122 -21.01 46.75 13.25
CA ALA A 122 -21.44 48.00 12.64
C ALA A 122 -22.69 47.71 11.80
N PHE A 123 -23.84 47.65 12.46
CA PHE A 123 -25.11 47.79 11.78
C PHE A 123 -25.23 49.22 11.28
N HIS A 124 -24.76 49.46 10.05
CA HIS A 124 -25.09 50.69 9.35
C HIS A 124 -26.48 50.52 8.75
N ALA A 125 -27.51 50.98 9.46
CA ALA A 125 -28.74 51.38 8.80
C ALA A 125 -28.37 52.59 7.93
N THR A 126 -28.34 52.41 6.61
CA THR A 126 -28.14 53.53 5.69
C THR A 126 -29.22 54.57 5.99
N ALA A 127 -28.82 55.79 6.39
CA ALA A 127 -29.75 56.89 6.56
C ALA A 127 -30.61 57.01 5.30
N SER A 128 -31.94 57.08 5.48
CA SER A 128 -32.87 57.28 4.37
C SER A 128 -32.47 58.56 3.65
N ARG A 129 -31.82 58.41 2.50
CA ARG A 129 -31.48 59.55 1.65
C ARG A 129 -32.81 60.00 1.05
N GLU A 130 -33.26 61.21 1.42
CA GLU A 130 -34.41 61.84 0.78
C GLU A 130 -34.17 61.79 -0.74
N ARG A 131 -35.03 61.04 -1.42
CA ARG A 131 -35.00 60.95 -2.87
C ARG A 131 -35.56 62.27 -3.38
N ASP A 132 -34.67 63.19 -3.76
CA ASP A 132 -35.02 64.39 -4.53
C ASP A 132 -35.49 63.96 -5.91
N HIS A 133 -36.73 63.50 -6.00
CA HIS A 133 -37.38 63.10 -7.24
C HIS A 133 -38.72 63.82 -7.31
N HIS A 134 -38.67 65.14 -7.44
CA HIS A 134 -39.82 65.88 -7.96
C HIS A 134 -39.48 66.26 -9.40
N PHE A 135 -39.93 65.40 -10.33
CA PHE A 135 -39.96 65.75 -11.73
C PHE A 135 -40.99 66.88 -11.89
N ASP A 136 -40.51 68.12 -11.91
CA ASP A 136 -41.34 69.32 -11.93
C ASP A 136 -41.82 69.59 -13.35
N THR A 137 -43.02 69.08 -13.66
CA THR A 137 -43.66 69.20 -14.96
C THR A 137 -43.94 70.66 -15.34
N LEU A 138 -44.21 71.53 -14.37
CA LEU A 138 -44.50 72.94 -14.58
C LEU A 138 -43.23 73.72 -14.95
N LYS A 139 -42.13 73.53 -14.23
CA LYS A 139 -40.84 74.15 -14.57
C LYS A 139 -40.35 73.74 -15.95
N PHE A 140 -40.61 72.50 -16.36
CA PHE A 140 -40.23 72.01 -17.69
C PHE A 140 -41.03 72.71 -18.80
N VAL A 141 -42.35 72.83 -18.63
CA VAL A 141 -43.23 73.55 -19.56
C VAL A 141 -42.87 75.04 -19.64
N GLN A 142 -42.61 75.69 -18.51
CA GLN A 142 -42.17 77.10 -18.47
C GLN A 142 -40.85 77.32 -19.23
N ARG A 143 -39.91 76.38 -19.12
CA ARG A 143 -38.64 76.43 -19.84
C ARG A 143 -38.82 76.26 -21.35
N LEU A 144 -39.67 75.34 -21.78
CA LEU A 144 -40.02 75.15 -23.19
C LEU A 144 -40.69 76.40 -23.78
N LYS A 145 -41.59 77.05 -23.04
CA LYS A 145 -42.19 78.32 -23.46
C LYS A 145 -41.13 79.43 -23.61
N ALA A 146 -40.16 79.50 -22.71
CA ALA A 146 -39.07 80.48 -22.78
C ALA A 146 -38.14 80.27 -23.99
N GLU A 147 -38.01 79.02 -24.45
CA GLU A 147 -37.25 78.64 -25.66
C GLU A 147 -38.06 78.78 -26.96
N GLY A 148 -39.27 79.35 -26.91
CA GLY A 148 -40.08 79.69 -28.08
C GLY A 148 -41.14 78.67 -28.50
N PHE A 149 -41.42 77.65 -27.69
CA PHE A 149 -42.50 76.70 -27.96
C PHE A 149 -43.87 77.26 -27.54
N SER A 150 -44.93 76.90 -28.28
CA SER A 150 -46.29 77.22 -27.85
C SER A 150 -46.65 76.44 -26.58
N GLU A 151 -47.56 76.98 -25.79
CA GLU A 151 -48.01 76.34 -24.55
C GLU A 151 -48.55 74.93 -24.79
N GLU A 152 -49.34 74.75 -25.84
CA GLU A 152 -49.93 73.47 -26.21
C GLU A 152 -48.86 72.45 -26.63
N GLN A 153 -47.85 72.89 -27.38
CA GLN A 153 -46.72 72.04 -27.79
C GLN A 153 -45.86 71.63 -26.59
N ALA A 154 -45.55 72.57 -25.69
CA ALA A 154 -44.78 72.29 -24.49
C ALA A 154 -45.51 71.28 -23.56
N VAL A 155 -46.83 71.41 -23.42
CA VAL A 155 -47.65 70.46 -22.65
C VAL A 155 -47.71 69.10 -23.32
N ALA A 156 -47.85 69.03 -24.65
CA ALA A 156 -47.86 67.77 -25.39
C ALA A 156 -46.53 67.01 -25.29
N MET A 157 -45.39 67.71 -25.40
CA MET A 157 -44.06 67.12 -25.23
C MET A 157 -43.84 66.60 -23.80
N MET A 158 -44.37 67.30 -22.80
CA MET A 158 -44.33 66.81 -21.42
C MET A 158 -45.05 65.46 -21.30
N ARG A 159 -46.26 65.33 -21.86
CA ARG A 159 -47.05 64.08 -21.75
C ARG A 159 -46.28 62.88 -22.30
N VAL A 160 -45.67 63.02 -23.48
CA VAL A 160 -44.83 61.97 -24.08
C VAL A 160 -43.63 61.64 -23.19
N LEU A 161 -42.98 62.65 -22.62
CA LEU A 161 -41.84 62.44 -21.72
C LEU A 161 -42.26 61.73 -20.42
N ASN A 162 -43.45 62.02 -19.90
CA ASN A 162 -44.00 61.31 -18.74
C ASN A 162 -44.24 59.83 -19.05
N ASP A 163 -44.79 59.53 -20.23
CA ASP A 163 -45.02 58.15 -20.66
C ASP A 163 -43.70 57.37 -20.79
N VAL A 164 -42.67 57.96 -21.40
CA VAL A 164 -41.34 57.34 -21.54
C VAL A 164 -40.65 57.17 -20.18
N ILE A 165 -40.78 58.14 -19.27
CA ILE A 165 -40.24 58.03 -17.90
C ILE A 165 -40.96 56.92 -17.13
N GLN A 166 -42.28 56.84 -17.24
CA GLN A 166 -43.08 55.83 -16.56
C GLN A 166 -42.72 54.42 -17.06
N GLU A 167 -42.59 54.24 -18.38
CA GLU A 167 -42.14 52.99 -18.98
C GLU A 167 -40.71 52.62 -18.54
N SER A 168 -39.80 53.60 -18.50
CA SER A 168 -38.43 53.43 -18.03
C SER A 168 -38.35 53.01 -16.56
N ILE A 169 -39.10 53.67 -15.68
CA ILE A 169 -39.17 53.32 -14.25
C ILE A 169 -39.75 51.92 -14.07
N GLN A 170 -40.80 51.55 -14.81
CA GLN A 170 -41.40 50.22 -14.75
C GLN A 170 -40.39 49.14 -15.20
N ASN A 171 -39.64 49.39 -16.26
CA ASN A 171 -38.61 48.47 -16.78
C ASN A 171 -37.43 48.30 -15.80
N LEU A 172 -36.96 49.40 -15.20
CA LEU A 172 -35.92 49.36 -14.17
C LEU A 172 -36.40 48.63 -12.91
N THR A 173 -37.62 48.92 -12.46
CA THR A 173 -38.19 48.29 -11.27
C THR A 173 -38.42 46.78 -11.47
N ARG A 174 -38.68 46.34 -12.71
CA ARG A 174 -38.84 44.92 -13.05
C ARG A 174 -37.54 44.10 -12.92
N THR A 175 -36.39 44.72 -13.10
CA THR A 175 -35.07 44.06 -13.03
C THR A 175 -34.33 44.33 -11.72
N MET A 176 -34.76 45.35 -10.97
CA MET A 176 -34.24 45.64 -9.64
C MET A 176 -34.74 44.62 -8.61
N VAL A 177 -33.84 44.23 -7.71
CA VAL A 177 -34.15 43.38 -6.56
C VAL A 177 -34.05 44.23 -5.29
N LEU A 178 -35.00 44.03 -4.38
CA LEU A 178 -34.97 44.67 -3.06
C LEU A 178 -33.73 44.22 -2.30
N ARG A 179 -33.10 45.15 -1.55
CA ARG A 179 -31.91 44.83 -0.76
C ARG A 179 -32.19 43.69 0.24
N GLU A 180 -33.38 43.68 0.83
CA GLU A 180 -33.82 42.62 1.74
C GLU A 180 -33.81 41.23 1.05
N ASP A 181 -34.34 41.12 -0.17
CA ASP A 181 -34.35 39.86 -0.91
C ASP A 181 -32.93 39.42 -1.30
N THR A 182 -32.07 40.36 -1.70
CA THR A 182 -30.65 40.05 -1.96
C THR A 182 -29.93 39.57 -0.70
N GLU A 183 -30.19 40.19 0.45
CA GLU A 183 -29.58 39.84 1.73
C GLU A 183 -30.09 38.49 2.23
N ARG A 184 -31.39 38.21 2.08
CA ARG A 184 -32.01 36.93 2.42
C ARG A 184 -31.47 35.80 1.54
N SER A 185 -31.39 36.01 0.23
CA SER A 185 -30.81 35.04 -0.70
C SER A 185 -29.34 34.76 -0.37
N ALA A 186 -28.56 35.81 -0.09
CA ALA A 186 -27.16 35.67 0.31
C ALA A 186 -27.01 34.94 1.66
N TYR A 187 -27.93 35.13 2.61
CA TYR A 187 -27.93 34.41 3.87
C TYR A 187 -28.20 32.91 3.67
N THR A 188 -29.23 32.55 2.90
CA THR A 188 -29.52 31.15 2.56
C THR A 188 -28.32 30.47 1.91
N GLN A 189 -27.71 31.11 0.91
CA GLN A 189 -26.51 30.58 0.26
C GLN A 189 -25.38 30.33 1.27
N LYS A 190 -25.13 31.25 2.21
CA LYS A 190 -24.09 31.08 3.23
C LYS A 190 -24.37 29.91 4.15
N VAL A 191 -25.62 29.72 4.56
CA VAL A 191 -26.03 28.58 5.39
C VAL A 191 -25.85 27.27 4.62
N ASP A 192 -26.26 27.23 3.35
CA ASP A 192 -26.11 26.06 2.49
C ASP A 192 -24.63 25.71 2.29
N PHE A 193 -23.76 26.70 2.05
CA PHE A 193 -22.32 26.47 1.96
C PHE A 193 -21.72 25.95 3.27
N ALA A 194 -22.18 26.46 4.42
CA ALA A 194 -21.74 25.95 5.71
C ALA A 194 -22.17 24.49 5.93
N LYS A 195 -23.40 24.15 5.52
CA LYS A 195 -23.93 22.78 5.59
C LYS A 195 -23.18 21.84 4.67
N LEU A 196 -23.01 22.20 3.39
CA LEU A 196 -22.24 21.40 2.42
C LEU A 196 -20.81 21.17 2.88
N ARG A 197 -20.17 22.20 3.46
CA ARG A 197 -18.83 22.05 4.02
C ARG A 197 -18.81 21.04 5.18
N SER A 198 -19.79 21.08 6.07
CA SER A 198 -19.88 20.13 7.17
C SER A 198 -20.13 18.71 6.67
N GLU A 199 -21.02 18.53 5.69
CA GLU A 199 -21.31 17.23 5.10
C GLU A 199 -20.08 16.67 4.37
N LEU A 200 -19.36 17.52 3.61
CA LEU A 200 -18.13 17.13 2.93
C LEU A 200 -17.04 16.68 3.91
N LEU A 201 -16.81 17.44 4.98
CA LEU A 201 -15.82 17.08 6.00
C LEU A 201 -16.19 15.78 6.72
N ASN A 202 -17.48 15.56 6.99
CA ASN A 202 -17.95 14.32 7.59
C ASN A 202 -17.77 13.14 6.62
N ALA A 203 -18.15 13.29 5.35
CA ALA A 203 -17.99 12.26 4.34
C ALA A 203 -16.51 11.88 4.14
N ASP A 204 -15.64 12.88 3.97
CA ASP A 204 -14.18 12.69 3.84
C ASP A 204 -13.59 11.97 5.05
N SER A 205 -13.96 12.39 6.28
CA SER A 205 -13.53 11.70 7.50
C SER A 205 -14.01 10.25 7.54
N THR A 206 -15.25 9.97 7.14
CA THR A 206 -15.77 8.58 7.15
C THR A 206 -15.12 7.72 6.08
N GLU A 207 -14.89 8.24 4.88
CA GLU A 207 -14.23 7.53 3.79
C GLU A 207 -12.76 7.24 4.14
N ALA A 208 -12.06 8.20 4.72
CA ALA A 208 -10.70 8.02 5.19
C ALA A 208 -10.61 6.93 6.28
N GLN A 209 -11.57 6.89 7.22
CA GLN A 209 -11.65 5.85 8.24
C GLN A 209 -11.95 4.48 7.66
N LEU A 210 -12.89 4.38 6.72
CA LEU A 210 -13.22 3.13 6.03
C LEU A 210 -12.01 2.59 5.27
N THR A 211 -11.34 3.45 4.49
CA THR A 211 -10.13 3.12 3.74
C THR A 211 -9.01 2.67 4.66
N ARG A 212 -8.78 3.38 5.77
CA ARG A 212 -7.78 2.97 6.76
C ARG A 212 -8.11 1.61 7.37
N SER A 213 -9.36 1.37 7.73
CA SER A 213 -9.80 0.09 8.30
C SER A 213 -9.69 -1.06 7.30
N SER A 214 -9.94 -0.82 6.01
CA SER A 214 -9.78 -1.85 4.97
C SER A 214 -8.30 -2.15 4.73
N HIS A 215 -7.44 -1.13 4.72
CA HIS A 215 -5.99 -1.33 4.67
C HIS A 215 -5.47 -2.14 5.85
N GLU A 216 -5.90 -1.84 7.08
CA GLU A 216 -5.49 -2.60 8.28
C GLU A 216 -5.96 -4.07 8.21
N LYS A 217 -7.19 -4.31 7.74
CA LYS A 217 -7.70 -5.68 7.50
C LYS A 217 -6.88 -6.44 6.47
N ILE A 218 -6.62 -5.82 5.31
CA ILE A 218 -5.82 -6.43 4.23
C ILE A 218 -4.39 -6.71 4.73
N ALA A 219 -3.80 -5.80 5.50
CA ALA A 219 -2.48 -6.01 6.08
C ALA A 219 -2.46 -7.20 7.06
N ALA A 220 -3.49 -7.35 7.90
CA ALA A 220 -3.63 -8.48 8.80
C ALA A 220 -3.81 -9.81 8.03
N ASP A 221 -4.63 -9.82 6.98
CA ASP A 221 -4.84 -11.00 6.14
C ASP A 221 -3.56 -11.38 5.39
N LEU A 222 -2.80 -10.41 4.90
CA LEU A 222 -1.50 -10.64 4.28
C LEU A 222 -0.50 -11.26 5.26
N ALA A 223 -0.42 -10.74 6.49
CA ALA A 223 0.44 -11.31 7.53
C ALA A 223 0.05 -12.76 7.85
N LYS A 224 -1.27 -13.03 7.97
CA LYS A 224 -1.81 -14.37 8.20
C LYS A 224 -1.49 -15.33 7.06
N LEU A 225 -1.65 -14.90 5.81
CA LEU A 225 -1.33 -15.71 4.63
C LEU A 225 0.18 -16.00 4.56
N ASN A 226 1.01 -15.00 4.84
CA ASN A 226 2.47 -15.17 4.86
C ASN A 226 2.90 -16.21 5.92
N SER A 227 2.34 -16.14 7.13
CA SER A 227 2.58 -17.14 8.17
C SER A 227 2.18 -18.54 7.70
N ARG A 228 0.96 -18.70 7.14
CA ARG A 228 0.48 -19.99 6.64
C ARG A 228 1.36 -20.56 5.55
N LEU A 229 1.78 -19.73 4.60
CA LEU A 229 2.68 -20.15 3.52
C LEU A 229 4.03 -20.59 4.08
N ARG A 230 4.59 -19.88 5.06
CA ARG A 230 5.84 -20.30 5.73
C ARG A 230 5.67 -21.65 6.43
N ASP A 231 4.55 -21.85 7.12
CA ASP A 231 4.26 -23.11 7.81
C ASP A 231 4.07 -24.28 6.83
N GLU A 232 3.38 -24.04 5.71
CA GLU A 232 3.21 -25.03 4.63
C GLU A 232 4.52 -25.36 3.93
N ILE A 233 5.35 -24.35 3.63
CA ILE A 233 6.70 -24.55 3.10
C ILE A 233 7.56 -25.36 4.08
N GLY A 234 7.53 -25.02 5.37
CA GLY A 234 8.25 -25.77 6.40
C GLY A 234 7.79 -27.22 6.51
N ARG A 235 6.47 -27.45 6.48
CA ARG A 235 5.87 -28.79 6.53
C ARG A 235 6.21 -29.63 5.29
N THR A 236 6.08 -29.05 4.10
CA THR A 236 6.42 -29.73 2.83
C THR A 236 7.92 -30.03 2.76
N GLN A 237 8.77 -29.09 3.17
CA GLN A 237 10.22 -29.31 3.25
C GLN A 237 10.58 -30.44 4.23
N ALA A 238 9.95 -30.49 5.40
CA ALA A 238 10.14 -31.58 6.36
C ALA A 238 9.67 -32.92 5.80
N SER A 239 8.53 -32.95 5.11
CA SER A 239 8.00 -34.15 4.44
C SER A 239 8.96 -34.66 3.37
N VAL A 240 9.47 -33.79 2.51
CA VAL A 240 10.44 -34.17 1.45
C VAL A 240 11.75 -34.67 2.06
N ARG A 241 12.24 -34.05 3.14
CA ARG A 241 13.43 -34.53 3.85
C ARG A 241 13.22 -35.92 4.43
N LEU A 242 12.06 -36.18 5.03
CA LEU A 242 11.71 -37.50 5.55
C LEU A 242 11.65 -38.53 4.42
N ASP A 243 10.97 -38.20 3.33
CA ASP A 243 10.82 -39.07 2.16
C ASP A 243 12.19 -39.47 1.58
N LEU A 244 13.08 -38.49 1.37
CA LEU A 244 14.45 -38.75 0.92
C LEU A 244 15.25 -39.61 1.91
N ASN A 245 15.04 -39.44 3.22
CA ASN A 245 15.74 -40.23 4.21
C ASN A 245 15.23 -41.68 4.25
N LEU A 246 13.92 -41.88 4.12
CA LEU A 246 13.32 -43.22 4.00
C LEU A 246 13.79 -43.91 2.73
N GLU A 247 13.82 -43.19 1.61
CA GLU A 247 14.27 -43.73 0.32
C GLU A 247 15.76 -44.08 0.35
N LYS A 248 16.61 -43.25 0.98
CA LYS A 248 18.01 -43.61 1.24
C LYS A 248 18.14 -44.87 2.10
N GLY A 249 17.29 -45.01 3.12
CA GLY A 249 17.21 -46.20 3.95
C GLY A 249 16.84 -47.44 3.12
N ARG A 250 15.83 -47.31 2.26
CA ARG A 250 15.37 -48.37 1.35
C ARG A 250 16.46 -48.79 0.37
N ILE A 251 17.11 -47.84 -0.30
CA ILE A 251 18.22 -48.11 -1.22
C ILE A 251 19.36 -48.83 -0.51
N ARG A 252 19.68 -48.44 0.73
CA ARG A 252 20.72 -49.10 1.53
C ARG A 252 20.34 -50.54 1.87
N GLU A 253 19.10 -50.78 2.28
CA GLU A 253 18.62 -52.13 2.61
C GLU A 253 18.59 -53.03 1.36
N GLU A 254 18.14 -52.51 0.23
CA GLU A 254 18.17 -53.23 -1.05
C GLU A 254 19.59 -53.54 -1.51
N ALA A 255 20.51 -52.58 -1.37
CA ALA A 255 21.93 -52.81 -1.68
C ALA A 255 22.55 -53.89 -0.77
N ASN A 256 22.27 -53.86 0.53
CA ASN A 256 22.76 -54.87 1.47
C ASN A 256 22.14 -56.26 1.18
N SER A 257 20.86 -56.31 0.83
CA SER A 257 20.17 -57.54 0.41
C SER A 257 20.81 -58.13 -0.85
N GLN A 258 21.13 -57.29 -1.84
CA GLN A 258 21.85 -57.71 -3.04
C GLN A 258 23.26 -58.20 -2.71
N GLU A 259 23.99 -57.49 -1.83
CA GLU A 259 25.32 -57.92 -1.39
C GLU A 259 25.30 -59.30 -0.72
N MET A 260 24.30 -59.56 0.13
CA MET A 260 24.12 -60.87 0.75
C MET A 260 23.83 -61.97 -0.28
N ARG A 261 22.96 -61.70 -1.26
CA ARG A 261 22.68 -62.66 -2.34
C ARG A 261 23.93 -62.95 -3.18
N ILE A 262 24.73 -61.93 -3.46
CA ILE A 262 26.01 -62.09 -4.18
C ILE A 262 26.94 -63.00 -3.37
N LYS A 263 27.11 -62.75 -2.07
CA LYS A 263 27.95 -63.61 -1.20
C LYS A 263 27.43 -65.04 -1.13
N GLU A 264 26.12 -65.24 -1.04
CA GLU A 264 25.55 -66.58 -1.08
C GLU A 264 25.88 -67.28 -2.41
N THR A 265 25.71 -66.60 -3.54
CA THR A 265 26.07 -67.17 -4.85
C THR A 265 27.57 -67.41 -4.99
N GLU A 266 28.41 -66.54 -4.44
CA GLU A 266 29.86 -66.71 -4.41
C GLU A 266 30.25 -67.97 -3.64
N THR A 267 29.69 -68.19 -2.44
CA THR A 267 29.94 -69.41 -1.66
C THR A 267 29.42 -70.67 -2.35
N ARG A 268 28.28 -70.61 -3.06
CA ARG A 268 27.77 -71.72 -3.86
C ARG A 268 28.72 -72.05 -5.03
N ILE A 269 29.23 -71.03 -5.72
CA ILE A 269 30.23 -71.21 -6.79
C ILE A 269 31.51 -71.85 -6.23
N GLU A 270 32.01 -71.37 -5.09
CA GLU A 270 33.20 -71.96 -4.45
C GLU A 270 32.99 -73.45 -4.10
N GLN A 271 31.81 -73.81 -3.58
CA GLN A 271 31.43 -75.20 -3.31
C GLN A 271 31.37 -76.04 -4.59
N GLU A 272 30.75 -75.53 -5.65
CA GLU A 272 30.71 -76.22 -6.95
C GLU A 272 32.11 -76.39 -7.55
N VAL A 273 32.97 -75.38 -7.43
CA VAL A 273 34.37 -75.44 -7.88
C VAL A 273 35.17 -76.48 -7.08
N ALA A 274 35.01 -76.51 -5.75
CA ALA A 274 35.63 -77.53 -4.91
C ALA A 274 35.15 -78.95 -5.29
N GLY A 275 33.84 -79.13 -5.51
CA GLY A 275 33.27 -80.39 -5.96
C GLY A 275 33.76 -80.81 -7.36
N LEU A 276 33.88 -79.86 -8.30
CA LEU A 276 34.48 -80.12 -9.61
C LEU A 276 35.96 -80.52 -9.49
N ARG A 277 36.71 -79.85 -8.62
CA ARG A 277 38.12 -80.17 -8.36
C ARG A 277 38.29 -81.59 -7.81
N GLU A 278 37.46 -81.98 -6.84
CA GLU A 278 37.43 -83.35 -6.30
C GLU A 278 37.13 -84.38 -7.40
N ARG A 279 36.09 -84.14 -8.23
CA ARG A 279 35.77 -85.02 -9.36
C ARG A 279 36.94 -85.13 -10.34
N VAL A 280 37.64 -84.04 -10.62
CA VAL A 280 38.84 -84.06 -11.48
C VAL A 280 39.96 -84.87 -10.85
N GLU A 281 40.22 -84.72 -9.55
CA GLU A 281 41.22 -85.51 -8.83
C GLU A 281 40.86 -87.01 -8.81
N ALA A 282 39.58 -87.34 -8.62
CA ALA A 282 39.08 -88.72 -8.71
C ALA A 282 39.25 -89.31 -10.13
N VAL A 283 38.94 -88.55 -11.19
CA VAL A 283 39.17 -88.98 -12.58
C VAL A 283 40.65 -89.18 -12.86
N LYS A 284 41.54 -88.29 -12.37
CA LYS A 284 43.00 -88.48 -12.47
C LYS A 284 43.44 -89.77 -11.80
N PHE A 285 42.97 -90.05 -10.59
CA PHE A 285 43.32 -91.27 -9.85
C PHE A 285 42.83 -92.55 -10.56
N SER A 286 41.58 -92.54 -11.04
CA SER A 286 41.03 -93.64 -11.86
C SER A 286 41.86 -93.89 -13.11
N THR A 287 42.27 -92.82 -13.81
CA THR A 287 43.11 -92.93 -15.01
C THR A 287 44.49 -93.50 -14.68
N LEU A 288 45.10 -93.08 -13.57
CA LEU A 288 46.36 -93.65 -13.08
C LEU A 288 46.24 -95.13 -12.69
N GLN A 289 45.11 -95.52 -12.10
CA GLN A 289 44.84 -96.92 -11.76
C GLN A 289 44.69 -97.79 -13.02
N TRP A 290 43.95 -97.31 -14.02
CA TRP A 290 43.87 -97.97 -15.33
C TRP A 290 45.24 -98.08 -16.01
N LEU A 291 46.04 -97.01 -15.96
CA LEU A 291 47.40 -97.01 -16.50
C LEU A 291 48.26 -98.09 -15.82
N MET A 292 48.23 -98.16 -14.48
CA MET A 292 48.93 -99.20 -13.72
C MET A 292 48.45 -100.61 -14.08
N GLY A 293 47.13 -100.80 -14.23
CA GLY A 293 46.55 -102.07 -14.67
C GLY A 293 47.01 -102.50 -16.06
N VAL A 294 47.03 -101.57 -17.02
CA VAL A 294 47.49 -101.83 -18.39
C VAL A 294 49.00 -102.13 -18.41
N CYS A 295 49.83 -101.32 -17.74
CA CYS A 295 51.28 -101.57 -17.65
C CYS A 295 51.60 -102.91 -16.98
N THR A 296 50.89 -103.26 -15.91
CA THR A 296 51.09 -104.56 -15.23
C THR A 296 50.60 -105.72 -16.10
N GLY A 297 49.48 -105.55 -16.80
CA GLY A 297 48.95 -106.54 -17.74
C GLY A 297 49.88 -106.79 -18.93
N THR A 298 50.43 -105.74 -19.55
CA THR A 298 51.40 -105.89 -20.64
C THR A 298 52.71 -106.50 -20.16
N ALA A 299 53.23 -106.10 -19.00
CA ALA A 299 54.40 -106.73 -18.39
C ALA A 299 54.18 -108.23 -18.11
N ALA A 300 53.01 -108.60 -17.60
CA ALA A 300 52.64 -110.00 -17.36
C ALA A 300 52.55 -110.81 -18.67
N LEU A 301 52.00 -110.23 -19.74
CA LEU A 301 51.95 -110.86 -21.06
C LEU A 301 53.36 -111.03 -21.65
N ILE A 302 54.24 -110.03 -21.53
CA ILE A 302 55.64 -110.13 -21.98
C ILE A 302 56.38 -111.23 -21.22
N LEU A 303 56.24 -111.30 -19.90
CA LEU A 303 56.82 -112.36 -19.08
C LEU A 303 56.23 -113.74 -19.42
N GLY A 304 54.93 -113.80 -19.68
CA GLY A 304 54.25 -115.01 -20.13
C GLY A 304 54.76 -115.50 -21.50
N ALA A 305 54.93 -114.60 -22.46
CA ALA A 305 55.48 -114.90 -23.77
C ALA A 305 56.96 -115.32 -23.69
N TRP A 306 57.77 -114.62 -22.88
CA TRP A 306 59.17 -114.99 -22.63
C TRP A 306 59.27 -116.42 -22.08
N ARG A 307 58.39 -116.78 -21.15
CA ARG A 307 58.33 -118.13 -20.58
C ARG A 307 57.90 -119.21 -21.59
N LEU A 308 57.14 -118.84 -22.61
CA LEU A 308 56.64 -119.78 -23.63
C LEU A 308 57.65 -119.98 -24.78
N LEU A 309 58.59 -119.03 -24.94
CA LEU A 309 59.58 -119.01 -26.02
C LEU A 309 60.95 -119.58 -25.59
N MET A 310 61.22 -119.68 -24.29
CA MET A 310 62.35 -120.45 -23.72
C MET A 310 61.90 -121.84 -23.28
#